data_AF-A0A1G3WSN0-F1
#
_entry.id   AF-A0A1G3WSN0-F1
#
_cell.length_a   1.000
_cell.length_b   1.000
_cell.length_c   1.000
_cell.angle_alpha   90.00
_cell.angle_beta   90.00
_cell.angle_gamma   90.00
#
_symmetry.space_group_name_H-M   'P 1'
#
loop_
_entity.id
_entity.type
_entity.pdbx_description
1 polymer ?
#
loop_
_entity_poly.entity_id
_entity_poly.type
_entity_poly.pdbx_seq_one_letter_code
_entity_poly.pdbx_strand_id
1 'polypeptide(L)'
;MMKKNIWISNILRAYPQLELSDILTFLTESSFGNKIPYINEAVSTESLHLGEITYISKECAKVELITHGDYWISYESVKKVAELSYHRNMQSEEDFLKRICDSKSYIEKVKPSTDFNMLHSLVDGYLRRNEQIEHSDVFMKNHPNSYFIVHQMFLDKLNIISSIDQTYKEKEKVLVAIDGNASSGKCRFAG
;
A
#
# COMPACT_ATOMS: atom_id res chain seq x y z
N MET A 1 -23.18 8.91 -17.36
CA MET A 1 -22.57 7.56 -17.46
C MET A 1 -21.80 7.26 -16.18
N MET A 2 -22.41 6.56 -15.22
CA MET A 2 -21.80 6.17 -13.95
C MET A 2 -20.85 4.97 -14.13
N LYS A 3 -19.54 5.22 -14.26
CA LYS A 3 -18.50 4.25 -13.88
C LYS A 3 -17.82 4.65 -12.56
N LYS A 4 -18.45 5.54 -11.78
CA LYS A 4 -17.84 6.19 -10.62
C LYS A 4 -18.01 5.33 -9.36
N ASN A 5 -16.89 5.03 -8.71
CA ASN A 5 -16.76 4.56 -7.32
C ASN A 5 -16.90 3.05 -7.03
N ILE A 6 -16.64 2.17 -8.02
CA ILE A 6 -16.47 0.71 -7.76
C ILE A 6 -15.44 0.48 -6.64
N TRP A 7 -14.42 1.33 -6.60
CA TRP A 7 -13.30 1.15 -5.72
C TRP A 7 -13.60 1.38 -4.22
N ILE A 8 -14.33 2.43 -3.85
CA ILE A 8 -14.77 2.63 -2.45
C ILE A 8 -15.80 1.58 -2.06
N SER A 9 -16.62 1.12 -3.02
CA SER A 9 -17.50 -0.02 -2.76
C SER A 9 -16.72 -1.30 -2.46
N ASN A 10 -15.56 -1.51 -3.09
CA ASN A 10 -14.70 -2.66 -2.80
C ASN A 10 -14.04 -2.54 -1.43
N ILE A 11 -13.55 -1.35 -1.05
CA ILE A 11 -12.99 -1.10 0.29
C ILE A 11 -14.03 -1.35 1.37
N LEU A 12 -15.22 -0.74 1.25
CA LEU A 12 -16.29 -0.88 2.25
C LEU A 12 -16.88 -2.30 2.30
N ARG A 13 -16.81 -3.06 1.20
CA ARG A 13 -17.17 -4.50 1.19
C ARG A 13 -16.12 -5.35 1.87
N ALA A 14 -14.84 -5.10 1.61
CA ALA A 14 -13.74 -5.84 2.21
C ALA A 14 -13.66 -5.55 3.72
N TYR A 15 -14.06 -4.36 4.15
CA TYR A 15 -13.96 -3.90 5.53
C TYR A 15 -15.22 -3.10 5.95
N PRO A 16 -16.33 -3.77 6.33
CA PRO A 16 -17.57 -3.10 6.74
C PRO A 16 -17.44 -2.32 8.06
N GLN A 17 -16.46 -2.66 8.89
CA GLN A 17 -16.21 -2.06 10.20
C GLN A 17 -15.41 -0.75 10.17
N LEU A 18 -14.90 -0.33 9.00
CA LEU A 18 -14.02 0.85 8.91
C LEU A 18 -14.66 2.11 9.47
N GLU A 19 -13.90 2.87 10.24
CA GLU A 19 -14.20 4.26 10.58
C GLU A 19 -13.72 5.19 9.46
N LEU A 20 -14.03 6.49 9.59
CA LEU A 20 -13.62 7.47 8.59
C LEU A 20 -12.10 7.53 8.44
N SER A 21 -11.36 7.55 9.56
CA SER A 21 -9.90 7.57 9.53
C SER A 21 -9.37 6.40 8.69
N ASP A 22 -9.88 5.19 8.91
CA ASP A 22 -9.47 4.01 8.15
C ASP A 22 -9.75 4.13 6.66
N ILE A 23 -10.93 4.64 6.32
CA ILE A 23 -11.32 4.90 4.94
C ILE A 23 -10.33 5.90 4.32
N LEU A 24 -10.02 6.99 5.02
CA LEU A 24 -9.07 8.00 4.54
C LEU A 24 -7.64 7.48 4.42
N THR A 25 -7.19 6.64 5.34
CA THR A 25 -5.88 5.97 5.28
C THR A 25 -5.80 5.11 4.02
N PHE A 26 -6.73 4.17 3.83
CA PHE A 26 -6.76 3.34 2.62
C PHE A 26 -6.86 4.17 1.36
N LEU A 27 -7.67 5.23 1.39
CA LEU A 27 -7.87 6.10 0.24
C LEU A 27 -6.57 6.79 -0.19
N THR A 28 -5.88 7.35 0.80
CA THR A 28 -4.63 8.09 0.63
C THR A 28 -3.52 7.16 0.17
N GLU A 29 -3.27 6.08 0.91
CA GLU A 29 -2.17 5.16 0.61
C GLU A 29 -2.33 4.42 -0.72
N SER A 30 -3.56 4.18 -1.18
CA SER A 30 -3.78 3.54 -2.49
C SER A 30 -3.76 4.53 -3.66
N SER A 31 -4.08 5.79 -3.41
CA SER A 31 -4.06 6.85 -4.43
C SER A 31 -2.69 7.48 -4.57
N PHE A 32 -1.82 7.32 -3.57
CA PHE A 32 -0.48 7.87 -3.61
C PHE A 32 0.61 6.83 -3.37
N GLY A 33 0.29 5.59 -2.96
CA GLY A 33 1.26 4.63 -2.45
C GLY A 33 1.71 4.95 -1.02
N ASN A 34 2.44 4.01 -0.41
CA ASN A 34 3.10 4.22 0.88
C ASN A 34 4.53 4.71 0.65
N LYS A 35 4.93 5.84 1.27
CA LYS A 35 6.36 6.21 1.31
C LYS A 35 7.15 5.30 2.25
N ILE A 36 6.51 4.90 3.35
CA ILE A 36 7.04 3.99 4.37
C ILE A 36 5.92 2.98 4.65
N PRO A 37 6.23 1.68 4.75
CA PRO A 37 5.23 0.67 5.12
C PRO A 37 4.64 0.94 6.51
N TYR A 38 3.41 0.50 6.74
CA TYR A 38 2.81 0.49 8.06
C TYR A 38 3.39 -0.68 8.87
N ILE A 39 4.03 -0.39 10.00
CA ILE A 39 4.61 -1.38 10.91
C ILE A 39 3.93 -1.23 12.27
N ASN A 40 3.18 -2.26 12.67
CA ASN A 40 2.68 -2.38 14.03
C ASN A 40 3.86 -2.64 14.99
N GLU A 41 3.86 -1.99 16.15
CA GLU A 41 4.87 -2.15 17.21
C GLU A 41 5.07 -3.62 17.64
N ALA A 42 4.05 -4.46 17.48
CA ALA A 42 4.12 -5.88 17.78
C ALA A 42 4.97 -6.70 16.77
N VAL A 43 5.38 -6.13 15.64
CA VAL A 43 6.09 -6.82 14.55
C VAL A 43 7.53 -6.30 14.43
N SER A 44 8.49 -7.23 14.41
CA SER A 44 9.90 -6.90 14.16
C SER A 44 10.19 -6.66 12.68
N THR A 45 10.94 -5.60 12.39
CA THR A 45 11.43 -5.29 11.03
C THR A 45 12.51 -6.27 10.54
N GLU A 46 13.07 -7.10 11.42
CA GLU A 46 14.10 -8.10 11.06
C GLU A 46 13.51 -9.41 10.49
N SER A 47 12.23 -9.67 10.78
CA SER A 47 11.55 -10.92 10.43
C SER A 47 10.20 -10.65 9.77
N LEU A 48 10.26 -10.02 8.59
CA LEU A 48 9.09 -9.75 7.78
C LEU A 48 8.91 -10.85 6.73
N HIS A 49 7.69 -11.35 6.63
CA HIS A 49 7.29 -12.31 5.63
C HIS A 49 6.05 -11.80 4.88
N LEU A 50 5.96 -12.11 3.59
CA LEU A 50 4.80 -11.76 2.78
C LEU A 50 3.61 -12.64 3.18
N GLY A 51 2.52 -11.99 3.59
CA GLY A 51 1.26 -12.61 3.99
C GLY A 51 0.17 -12.49 2.93
N GLU A 52 -1.08 -12.32 3.39
CA GLU A 52 -2.23 -12.19 2.51
C GLU A 52 -2.14 -10.97 1.57
N ILE A 53 -2.58 -11.16 0.33
CA ILE A 53 -2.70 -10.09 -0.67
C ILE A 53 -4.19 -9.76 -0.87
N THR A 54 -4.58 -8.55 -0.49
CA THR A 54 -5.95 -8.06 -0.69
C THR A 54 -5.99 -7.00 -1.79
N TYR A 55 -6.68 -7.28 -2.88
CA TYR A 55 -6.85 -6.31 -3.97
C TYR A 55 -7.77 -5.16 -3.55
N ILE A 56 -7.21 -3.96 -3.44
CA ILE A 56 -7.97 -2.77 -3.10
C ILE A 56 -8.58 -2.19 -4.38
N SER A 57 -7.78 -2.08 -5.45
CA SER A 57 -8.19 -1.52 -6.75
C SER A 57 -7.68 -2.39 -7.91
N LYS A 58 -7.93 -1.96 -9.16
CA LYS A 58 -7.32 -2.56 -10.36
C LYS A 58 -5.82 -2.30 -10.47
N GLU A 59 -5.28 -1.35 -9.71
CA GLU A 59 -3.91 -0.89 -9.81
C GLU A 59 -3.12 -1.14 -8.53
N CYS A 60 -3.80 -1.30 -7.38
CA CYS A 60 -3.17 -1.40 -6.06
C CYS A 60 -3.70 -2.61 -5.26
N ALA A 61 -2.81 -3.19 -4.46
CA ALA A 61 -3.16 -4.22 -3.48
C ALA A 61 -2.48 -3.94 -2.13
N LYS A 62 -3.15 -4.36 -1.05
CA LYS A 62 -2.57 -4.45 0.30
C LYS A 62 -1.81 -5.77 0.38
N VAL A 63 -0.57 -5.73 0.83
CA VAL A 63 0.22 -6.93 1.14
C VAL A 63 0.51 -6.92 2.62
N GLU A 64 0.01 -7.94 3.32
CA GLU A 64 0.29 -8.10 4.74
C GLU A 64 1.74 -8.52 4.97
N LEU A 65 2.29 -8.03 6.07
CA LEU A 65 3.61 -8.36 6.59
C LEU A 65 3.39 -9.10 7.91
N ILE A 66 3.80 -10.36 7.92
CA ILE A 66 3.62 -11.27 9.04
C ILE A 66 5.00 -11.68 9.60
N THR A 67 5.00 -12.23 10.81
CA THR A 67 6.22 -12.59 11.54
C THR A 67 6.81 -13.95 11.17
N HIS A 68 6.07 -14.75 10.39
CA HIS A 68 6.43 -16.12 10.02
C HIS A 68 5.84 -16.45 8.66
N GLY A 69 6.55 -17.23 7.85
CA GLY A 69 6.08 -17.67 6.54
C GLY A 69 7.22 -18.11 5.65
N ASP A 70 6.88 -18.55 4.45
CA ASP A 70 7.87 -19.09 3.50
C ASP A 70 8.61 -17.98 2.73
N TYR A 71 8.00 -16.80 2.61
CA TYR A 71 8.50 -15.70 1.78
C TYR A 71 9.07 -14.57 2.63
N TRP A 72 10.31 -14.73 3.12
CA TRP A 72 11.01 -13.68 3.86
C TRP A 72 11.34 -12.49 2.95
N ILE A 73 11.18 -11.27 3.44
CA ILE A 73 11.58 -10.05 2.75
C ILE A 73 12.22 -9.09 3.76
N SER A 74 13.29 -8.42 3.39
CA SER A 74 13.92 -7.43 4.25
C SER A 74 13.07 -6.16 4.34
N TYR A 75 13.13 -5.47 5.48
CA TYR A 75 12.46 -4.19 5.64
C TYR A 75 12.90 -3.15 4.59
N GLU A 76 14.18 -3.13 4.23
CA GLU A 76 14.69 -2.22 3.20
C GLU A 76 14.09 -2.51 1.82
N SER A 77 13.94 -3.78 1.45
CA SER A 77 13.26 -4.15 0.20
C SER A 77 11.78 -3.76 0.23
N VAL A 78 11.07 -4.00 1.33
CA VAL A 78 9.66 -3.57 1.50
C VAL A 78 9.56 -2.06 1.33
N LYS A 79 10.40 -1.30 2.05
CA LYS A 79 10.45 0.16 1.98
C LYS A 79 10.72 0.63 0.55
N LYS A 80 11.66 -0.01 -0.15
CA LYS A 80 11.98 0.36 -1.54
C LYS A 80 10.81 0.10 -2.48
N VAL A 81 10.11 -1.02 -2.33
CA VAL A 81 8.92 -1.32 -3.13
C VAL A 81 7.78 -0.36 -2.82
N ALA A 82 7.61 0.03 -1.55
CA ALA A 82 6.65 1.04 -1.13
C ALA A 82 6.97 2.40 -1.79
N GLU A 83 8.20 2.89 -1.67
CA GLU A 83 8.66 4.13 -2.31
C GLU A 83 8.44 4.14 -3.84
N LEU A 84 8.78 3.03 -4.51
CA LEU A 84 8.57 2.90 -5.95
C LEU A 84 7.09 2.88 -6.33
N SER A 85 6.25 2.25 -5.50
CA SER A 85 4.80 2.30 -5.65
C SER A 85 4.27 3.71 -5.42
N TYR A 86 4.86 4.46 -4.48
CA TYR A 86 4.49 5.83 -4.21
C TYR A 86 4.73 6.74 -5.41
N HIS A 87 5.95 6.74 -5.95
CA HIS A 87 6.28 7.55 -7.12
C HIS A 87 5.48 7.19 -8.37
N ARG A 88 5.03 5.94 -8.48
CA ARG A 88 4.18 5.48 -9.59
C ARG A 88 2.72 5.87 -9.43
N ASN A 89 2.20 5.79 -8.21
CA ASN A 89 0.79 6.03 -7.93
C ASN A 89 0.49 7.49 -7.66
N MET A 90 1.48 8.38 -7.52
CA MET A 90 1.26 9.79 -7.16
C MET A 90 0.26 10.51 -8.08
N GLN A 91 -1.01 10.50 -7.69
CA GLN A 91 -2.04 11.36 -8.24
C GLN A 91 -1.77 12.81 -7.83
N SER A 92 -2.36 13.78 -8.53
CA SER A 92 -2.35 15.15 -8.03
C SER A 92 -3.25 15.25 -6.79
N GLU A 93 -2.91 16.15 -5.87
CA GLU A 93 -3.75 16.46 -4.69
C GLU A 93 -5.18 16.83 -5.15
N GLU A 94 -5.29 17.64 -6.21
CA GLU A 94 -6.57 18.05 -6.81
C GLU A 94 -7.37 16.86 -7.36
N ASP A 95 -6.74 15.93 -8.07
CA ASP A 95 -7.42 14.73 -8.59
C ASP A 95 -7.92 13.83 -7.46
N PHE A 96 -7.11 13.65 -6.41
CA PHE A 96 -7.49 12.90 -5.23
C PHE A 96 -8.70 13.54 -4.53
N LEU A 97 -8.62 14.82 -4.22
CA LEU A 97 -9.70 15.56 -3.56
C LEU A 97 -10.98 15.53 -4.39
N LYS A 98 -10.87 15.68 -5.71
CA LYS A 98 -12.00 15.55 -6.63
C LYS A 98 -12.63 14.16 -6.57
N ARG A 99 -11.82 13.09 -6.54
CA ARG A 99 -12.32 11.71 -6.40
C ARG A 99 -13.03 11.47 -5.07
N ILE A 100 -12.50 12.03 -3.98
CA ILE A 100 -13.13 11.98 -2.66
C ILE A 100 -14.48 12.71 -2.69
N CYS A 101 -14.53 13.93 -3.22
CA CYS A 101 -15.77 14.70 -3.37
C CYS A 101 -16.80 13.96 -4.24
N ASP A 102 -16.36 13.35 -5.36
CA ASP A 102 -17.20 12.50 -6.21
C ASP A 102 -17.74 11.25 -5.47
N SER A 103 -17.09 10.87 -4.37
CA SER A 103 -17.43 9.71 -3.55
C SER A 103 -18.17 10.04 -2.26
N LYS A 104 -18.24 11.33 -1.91
CA LYS A 104 -18.84 11.85 -0.69
C LYS A 104 -20.24 11.29 -0.45
N SER A 105 -21.13 11.42 -1.44
CA SER A 105 -22.52 10.92 -1.35
C SER A 105 -22.63 9.41 -1.13
N TYR A 106 -21.62 8.63 -1.55
CA TYR A 106 -21.59 7.19 -1.30
C TYR A 106 -21.06 6.88 0.10
N ILE A 107 -20.02 7.58 0.54
CA ILE A 107 -19.48 7.46 1.89
C ILE A 107 -20.54 7.89 2.92
N GLU A 108 -21.21 9.02 2.74
CA GLU A 108 -22.27 9.51 3.62
C GLU A 108 -23.46 8.53 3.72
N LYS A 109 -23.76 7.79 2.66
CA LYS A 109 -24.80 6.74 2.72
C LYS A 109 -24.40 5.58 3.63
N VAL A 110 -23.12 5.26 3.69
CA VAL A 110 -22.61 4.14 4.51
C VAL A 110 -22.20 4.62 5.91
N LYS A 111 -21.78 5.89 6.03
CA LYS A 111 -21.32 6.56 7.24
C LYS A 111 -21.89 8.00 7.28
N PRO A 112 -23.13 8.19 7.76
CA PRO A 112 -23.84 9.48 7.69
C PRO A 112 -23.22 10.62 8.50
N SER A 113 -22.31 10.31 9.42
CA SER A 113 -21.68 11.27 10.34
C SER A 113 -20.26 11.68 9.93
N THR A 114 -19.87 11.39 8.69
CA THR A 114 -18.52 11.70 8.20
C THR A 114 -18.31 13.21 8.03
N ASP A 115 -17.36 13.77 8.78
CA ASP A 115 -16.89 15.15 8.58
C ASP A 115 -15.77 15.19 7.53
N PHE A 116 -16.10 15.69 6.34
CA PHE A 116 -15.14 15.85 5.25
C PHE A 116 -14.28 17.12 5.36
N ASN A 117 -14.57 18.02 6.30
CA ASN A 117 -13.88 19.31 6.36
C ASN A 117 -12.40 19.16 6.75
N MET A 118 -12.04 18.09 7.47
CA MET A 118 -10.65 17.82 7.87
C MET A 118 -9.79 17.20 6.76
N LEU A 119 -10.38 16.83 5.63
CA LEU A 119 -9.72 15.99 4.63
C LEU A 119 -8.53 16.67 3.95
N HIS A 120 -8.65 17.96 3.65
CA HIS A 120 -7.54 18.73 3.10
C HIS A 120 -6.34 18.75 4.06
N SER A 121 -6.58 18.91 5.35
CA SER A 121 -5.52 18.96 6.36
C SER A 121 -4.80 17.62 6.51
N LEU A 122 -5.55 16.51 6.46
CA LEU A 122 -5.00 15.15 6.51
C LEU A 122 -4.16 14.83 5.27
N VAL A 123 -4.67 15.17 4.08
CA VAL A 123 -3.95 14.94 2.81
C VAL A 123 -2.68 15.79 2.75
N ASP A 124 -2.77 17.05 3.14
CA ASP A 124 -1.60 17.95 3.21
C ASP A 124 -0.55 17.41 4.19
N GLY A 125 -0.97 16.95 5.37
CA GLY A 125 -0.11 16.28 6.34
C GLY A 125 0.60 15.06 5.76
N TYR A 126 -0.15 14.17 5.10
CA TYR A 126 0.42 12.99 4.47
C TYR A 126 1.42 13.32 3.35
N LEU A 127 1.01 14.18 2.41
CA LEU A 127 1.81 14.48 1.22
C LEU A 127 3.06 15.32 1.55
N ARG A 128 2.92 16.35 2.39
CA ARG A 128 3.95 17.38 2.62
C ARG A 128 4.73 17.19 3.91
N ARG A 129 4.10 16.66 4.96
CA ARG A 129 4.72 16.46 6.28
C ARG A 129 5.06 15.01 6.60
N ASN A 130 4.69 14.07 5.72
CA ASN A 130 4.87 12.64 5.93
C ASN A 130 4.15 12.13 7.19
N GLU A 131 3.03 12.78 7.53
CA GLU A 131 2.16 12.37 8.64
C GLU A 131 1.25 11.25 8.13
N GLN A 132 1.45 10.03 8.61
CA GLN A 132 0.54 8.93 8.30
C GLN A 132 -0.83 9.20 8.92
N ILE A 133 -1.89 8.93 8.16
CA ILE A 133 -3.24 8.92 8.71
C ILE A 133 -3.39 7.58 9.41
N GLU A 134 -3.49 7.60 10.74
CA GLU A 134 -3.59 6.37 11.51
C GLU A 134 -4.96 5.71 11.36
N HIS A 135 -4.94 4.39 11.34
CA HIS A 135 -6.14 3.58 11.46
C HIS A 135 -6.77 3.71 12.85
N SER A 136 -8.09 3.52 12.94
CA SER A 136 -8.82 3.48 14.20
C SER A 136 -8.40 2.28 15.06
N ASP A 137 -8.49 2.42 16.40
CA ASP A 137 -8.25 1.32 17.33
C ASP A 137 -9.12 0.09 17.01
N VAL A 138 -10.34 0.33 16.53
CA VAL A 138 -11.28 -0.73 16.14
C VAL A 138 -10.75 -1.51 14.94
N PHE A 139 -10.22 -0.83 13.93
CA PHE A 139 -9.59 -1.49 12.80
C PHE A 139 -8.33 -2.24 13.24
N MET A 140 -7.46 -1.57 13.98
CA MET A 140 -6.18 -2.12 14.44
C MET A 140 -6.35 -3.38 15.30
N LYS A 141 -7.38 -3.43 16.14
CA LYS A 141 -7.71 -4.62 16.94
C LYS A 141 -8.10 -5.83 16.09
N ASN A 142 -8.75 -5.61 14.96
CA ASN A 142 -9.22 -6.67 14.06
C ASN A 142 -8.21 -7.01 12.95
N HIS A 143 -7.25 -6.11 12.69
CA HIS A 143 -6.23 -6.23 11.65
C HIS A 143 -4.86 -5.87 12.24
N PRO A 144 -4.30 -6.74 13.11
CA PRO A 144 -3.07 -6.42 13.84
C PRO A 144 -1.82 -6.50 12.96
N ASN A 145 -1.92 -7.06 11.76
CA ASN A 145 -0.76 -7.28 10.91
C ASN A 145 -0.26 -5.96 10.30
N SER A 146 1.06 -5.78 10.34
CA SER A 146 1.76 -4.78 9.53
C SER A 146 1.43 -4.99 8.05
N TYR A 147 1.48 -3.94 7.24
CA TYR A 147 1.20 -4.07 5.81
C TYR A 147 1.81 -2.93 5.01
N PHE A 148 1.78 -3.08 3.69
CA PHE A 148 2.03 -1.97 2.77
C PHE A 148 1.12 -2.09 1.55
N ILE A 149 0.78 -0.94 0.98
CA ILE A 149 0.08 -0.84 -0.31
C ILE A 149 1.10 -0.69 -1.43
N VAL A 150 0.94 -1.56 -2.43
CA VAL A 150 1.85 -1.71 -3.55
C VAL A 150 1.08 -1.69 -4.86
N HIS A 151 1.68 -1.14 -5.92
CA HIS A 151 1.09 -1.23 -7.25
C HIS A 151 1.16 -2.68 -7.75
N GLN A 152 0.07 -3.19 -8.34
CA GLN A 152 -0.05 -4.55 -8.86
C GLN A 152 1.12 -5.03 -9.72
N MET A 153 1.78 -4.14 -10.49
CA MET A 153 2.94 -4.49 -11.32
C MET A 153 4.18 -4.93 -10.53
N PHE A 154 4.19 -4.71 -9.21
CA PHE A 154 5.24 -5.17 -8.32
C PHE A 154 4.86 -6.46 -7.59
N LEU A 155 3.58 -6.87 -7.56
CA LEU A 155 3.15 -8.10 -6.87
C LEU A 155 3.87 -9.33 -7.41
N ASP A 156 3.92 -9.49 -8.72
CA ASP A 156 4.62 -10.61 -9.37
C ASP A 156 6.13 -10.58 -9.12
N LYS A 157 6.67 -9.40 -8.77
CA LYS A 157 8.10 -9.21 -8.47
C LYS A 157 8.43 -9.45 -7.00
N LEU A 158 7.44 -9.41 -6.09
CA LEU A 158 7.68 -9.60 -4.66
C LEU A 158 8.30 -10.97 -4.37
N ASN A 159 7.86 -12.02 -5.07
CA ASN A 159 8.45 -13.36 -4.91
C ASN A 159 9.92 -13.41 -5.34
N ILE A 160 10.29 -12.67 -6.39
CA ILE A 160 11.69 -12.57 -6.84
C ILE A 160 12.52 -11.81 -5.82
N ILE A 161 12.01 -10.66 -5.35
CA ILE A 161 12.67 -9.83 -4.33
C ILE A 161 12.87 -10.64 -3.04
N SER A 162 11.82 -11.32 -2.58
CA SER A 162 11.87 -12.22 -1.42
C SER A 162 12.91 -13.33 -1.59
N SER A 163 12.99 -13.95 -2.76
CA SER A 163 13.99 -14.99 -3.05
C SER A 163 15.42 -14.45 -3.00
N ILE A 164 15.64 -13.24 -3.53
CA ILE A 164 16.95 -12.55 -3.48
C ILE A 164 17.31 -12.26 -2.03
N ASP A 165 16.38 -11.67 -1.28
CA ASP A 165 16.54 -11.31 0.12
C ASP A 165 16.85 -12.55 0.97
N GLN A 166 16.07 -13.62 0.82
CA GLN A 166 16.32 -14.88 1.55
C GLN A 166 17.68 -15.46 1.23
N THR A 167 18.08 -15.46 -0.05
CA THR A 167 19.42 -15.93 -0.45
C THR A 167 20.52 -15.04 0.15
N TYR A 168 20.29 -13.73 0.23
CA TYR A 168 21.24 -12.78 0.81
C TYR A 168 21.34 -12.89 2.34
N LYS A 169 20.25 -13.26 3.02
CA LYS A 169 20.26 -13.57 4.45
C LYS A 169 21.13 -14.80 4.76
N GLU A 170 21.13 -15.78 3.86
CA GLU A 170 21.88 -17.03 4.02
C GLU A 170 23.32 -16.98 3.48
N LYS A 171 23.62 -16.03 2.58
CA LYS A 171 24.90 -15.95 1.86
C LYS A 171 25.43 -14.53 1.87
N GLU A 172 26.75 -14.39 1.97
CA GLU A 172 27.44 -13.09 1.93
C GLU A 172 27.18 -12.30 0.62
N LYS A 173 26.85 -12.99 -0.48
CA LYS A 173 26.61 -12.37 -1.78
C LYS A 173 25.55 -13.11 -2.60
N VAL A 174 24.69 -12.35 -3.28
CA VAL A 174 23.75 -12.85 -4.30
C VAL A 174 24.16 -12.28 -5.66
N LEU A 175 24.28 -13.15 -6.66
CA LEU A 175 24.50 -12.76 -8.05
C LEU A 175 23.18 -12.87 -8.81
N VAL A 176 22.66 -11.73 -9.28
CA VAL A 176 21.44 -11.67 -10.09
C VAL A 176 21.82 -11.48 -11.55
N ALA A 177 21.49 -12.46 -12.39
CA ALA A 177 21.66 -12.35 -13.83
C ALA A 177 20.35 -11.91 -14.48
N ILE A 178 20.39 -10.83 -15.26
CA ILE A 178 19.24 -10.32 -16.03
C ILE A 178 19.49 -10.64 -17.50
N ASP A 179 18.74 -11.59 -18.04
CA ASP A 179 18.82 -12.02 -19.43
C ASP A 179 17.62 -11.55 -20.26
N GLY A 180 17.80 -11.47 -21.58
CA GLY A 180 16.78 -11.06 -22.54
C GLY A 180 17.35 -10.47 -23.83
N ASN A 181 16.50 -10.29 -24.83
CA ASN A 181 16.90 -9.81 -26.16
C ASN A 181 17.54 -8.41 -26.15
N ALA A 182 18.25 -8.07 -27.23
CA ALA A 182 18.74 -6.71 -27.44
C ALA A 182 17.57 -5.70 -27.36
N SER A 183 17.82 -4.54 -26.73
CA SER A 183 16.83 -3.47 -26.54
C SER A 183 15.61 -3.81 -25.68
N SER A 184 15.61 -4.91 -24.91
CA SER A 184 14.52 -5.26 -23.98
C SER A 184 14.48 -4.44 -22.69
N GLY A 185 15.41 -3.50 -22.50
CA GLY A 185 15.46 -2.66 -21.31
C GLY A 185 16.25 -3.22 -20.13
N LYS A 186 17.04 -4.30 -20.30
CA LYS A 186 17.85 -4.92 -19.23
C LYS A 186 18.69 -3.93 -18.42
N CYS A 187 19.40 -3.02 -19.10
CA CYS A 187 20.23 -2.02 -18.43
C CYS A 187 19.42 -1.05 -17.57
N ARG A 188 18.18 -0.75 -17.98
CA ARG A 188 17.26 0.11 -17.21
C ARG A 188 16.61 -0.65 -16.05
N PHE A 189 16.51 -1.97 -16.14
CA PHE A 189 16.03 -2.81 -15.04
C PHE A 189 17.11 -3.07 -13.99
N ALA A 190 18.38 -3.14 -14.41
CA ALA A 190 19.52 -3.39 -13.52
C ALA A 190 19.99 -2.16 -12.73
N GLY A 191 19.83 -0.96 -13.29
CA GLY A 191 20.20 0.31 -12.65
C GLY A 191 19.07 0.92 -11.86
#